data_AF-A0A812ZGJ6-F1
#
_entry.id   AF-A0A812ZGJ6-F1
#
_cell.length_a   1.000
_cell.length_b   1.000
_cell.length_c   1.000
_cell.angle_alpha   90.00
_cell.angle_beta   90.00
_cell.angle_gamma   90.00
#
_symmetry.space_group_name_H-M   'P 1'
#
loop_
_entity.id
_entity.type
_entity.pdbx_description
1 polymer ?
#
loop_
_entity_poly.entity_id
_entity_poly.type
_entity_poly.pdbx_seq_one_letter_code
_entity_poly.pdbx_strand_id
1 'polypeptide(L)'
;MMLHRLDQTTSGIVLCAKTKAAAKACAEQWHEDDCKKEYLAIALADGECSLRRVGATTVVDVPIGPDRQSDDPVRRAINLEEGQSAATRFEVLATGADGALLLACRLERSGRTHQ
;
A
#
# COMPACT_ATOMS: atom_id res chain seq x y z
N MET A 1 14.35 13.31 11.78
CA MET A 1 13.49 12.20 12.24
C MET A 1 12.70 11.68 11.06
N MET A 2 12.68 10.37 10.84
CA MET A 2 11.91 9.73 9.77
C MET A 2 10.44 9.67 10.19
N LEU A 3 9.53 10.12 9.33
CA LEU A 3 8.09 10.22 9.65
C LEU A 3 7.30 9.01 9.20
N HIS A 4 7.73 8.39 8.11
CA HIS A 4 7.21 7.12 7.63
C HIS A 4 8.32 6.33 6.96
N ARG A 5 8.05 5.05 6.70
CA ARG A 5 8.97 4.14 6.02
C ARG A 5 8.47 3.82 4.61
N LEU A 6 9.40 3.33 3.80
CA LEU A 6 9.15 2.71 2.52
C LEU A 6 9.92 1.40 2.50
N ASP A 7 9.40 0.36 1.85
CA ASP A 7 10.08 -0.92 1.80
C ASP A 7 11.34 -0.82 0.92
N GLN A 8 12.34 -1.67 1.21
CA GLN A 8 13.67 -1.55 0.60
C GLN A 8 13.64 -1.63 -0.93
N THR A 9 12.71 -2.40 -1.49
CA THR A 9 12.54 -2.61 -2.93
C THR A 9 11.52 -1.66 -3.56
N THR A 10 10.93 -0.75 -2.79
CA THR A 10 9.97 0.23 -3.28
C THR A 10 10.65 1.59 -3.43
N SER A 11 10.58 2.16 -4.64
CA SER A 11 11.02 3.52 -4.90
C SER A 11 9.92 4.53 -4.56
N GLY A 12 10.29 5.79 -4.30
CA GLY A 12 9.30 6.85 -4.14
C GLY A 12 9.69 7.90 -3.11
N ILE A 13 8.67 8.58 -2.60
CA ILE A 13 8.79 9.72 -1.71
C ILE A 13 8.92 9.23 -0.26
N VAL A 14 9.90 9.77 0.47
CA VAL A 14 10.02 9.60 1.92
C VAL A 14 10.15 10.97 2.58
N LEU A 15 9.27 11.25 3.55
CA LEU A 15 9.28 12.51 4.28
C LEU A 15 10.13 12.41 5.55
N CYS A 16 11.07 13.34 5.68
CA CYS A 16 11.98 13.46 6.81
C CYS A 16 11.89 14.85 7.43
N ALA A 17 11.61 14.90 8.74
CA ALA A 17 11.61 16.16 9.47
C ALA A 17 13.04 16.55 9.88
N LYS A 18 13.42 17.80 9.57
CA LYS A 18 14.73 18.38 9.93
C LYS A 18 14.76 18.97 11.36
N THR A 19 13.60 19.24 11.96
CA THR A 19 13.49 19.79 13.32
C THR A 19 12.48 19.01 14.15
N LYS A 20 12.58 19.08 15.47
CA LYS A 20 11.61 18.45 16.38
C LYS A 20 10.20 19.04 16.24
N ALA A 21 10.11 20.36 16.04
CA ALA A 21 8.85 21.05 15.83
C ALA A 21 8.14 20.56 14.56
N ALA A 22 8.87 20.45 13.45
CA ALA A 22 8.33 19.89 12.20
C ALA A 22 7.93 18.43 12.37
N ALA A 23 8.73 17.63 13.10
CA ALA A 23 8.41 16.23 13.33
C ALA A 23 7.08 16.06 14.10
N LYS A 24 6.86 16.89 15.12
CA LYS A 24 5.61 16.91 15.89
C LYS A 24 4.43 17.31 15.02
N ALA A 25 4.53 18.42 14.29
CA ALA A 25 3.45 18.90 13.41
C ALA A 25 3.08 17.89 12.32
N CYS A 26 4.06 17.23 11.70
CA CYS A 26 3.79 16.19 10.72
C CYS A 26 3.16 14.93 11.34
N ALA A 27 3.56 14.54 12.56
CA ALA A 27 2.95 13.41 13.25
C ALA A 27 1.47 13.66 13.58
N GLU A 28 1.12 14.89 13.99
CA GLU A 28 -0.27 15.32 14.22
C GLU A 28 -1.11 15.21 12.94
N GLN A 29 -0.61 15.72 11.80
CA GLN A 29 -1.29 15.60 10.50
C GLN A 29 -1.45 14.15 10.03
N TRP A 30 -0.50 13.27 10.37
CA TRP A 30 -0.59 11.84 10.06
C TRP A 30 -1.67 11.13 10.87
N HIS A 31 -1.93 11.59 12.09
CA HIS A 31 -2.99 11.07 12.95
C HIS A 31 -4.37 11.56 12.55
N GLU A 32 -4.47 12.73 11.91
CA GLU A 32 -5.72 13.35 11.47
C GLU A 32 -6.21 12.87 10.07
N ASP A 33 -5.62 11.80 9.52
CA ASP A 33 -5.98 11.22 8.22
C ASP A 33 -5.79 12.12 6.98
N ASP A 34 -5.03 13.22 7.11
CA ASP A 34 -4.77 14.14 5.99
C ASP A 34 -3.69 13.63 5.01
N CYS A 35 -2.90 12.63 5.43
CA CYS A 35 -1.83 12.10 4.59
C CYS A 35 -2.35 11.07 3.56
N LYS A 36 -2.53 11.53 2.32
CA LYS A 36 -2.86 10.66 1.18
C LYS A 36 -1.58 10.08 0.57
N LYS A 37 -1.50 8.75 0.49
CA LYS A 37 -0.40 8.03 -0.15
C LYS A 37 -0.90 7.32 -1.40
N GLU A 38 -0.19 7.55 -2.50
CA GLU A 38 -0.47 6.98 -3.81
C GLU A 38 0.82 6.42 -4.41
N TYR A 39 0.72 5.26 -5.04
CA TYR A 39 1.82 4.54 -5.65
C TYR A 39 1.44 4.13 -7.07
N LEU A 40 2.46 3.93 -7.90
CA LEU A 40 2.33 3.23 -9.17
C LEU A 40 2.90 1.84 -9.03
N ALA A 41 2.18 0.84 -9.55
CA ALA A 41 2.63 -0.53 -9.58
C ALA A 41 2.37 -1.16 -10.95
N ILE A 42 3.25 -2.06 -11.35
CA ILE A 42 2.98 -2.97 -12.47
C ILE A 42 2.64 -4.33 -11.85
N ALA A 43 1.46 -4.85 -12.15
CA ALA A 43 0.99 -6.15 -11.66
C ALA A 43 0.65 -7.07 -12.84
N LEU A 44 0.84 -8.38 -12.65
CA LEU A 44 0.40 -9.38 -13.62
C LEU A 44 -0.99 -9.87 -13.24
N ALA A 45 -1.93 -9.73 -14.16
CA ALA A 45 -3.29 -10.22 -14.00
C ALA A 45 -3.43 -11.60 -14.64
N ASP A 46 -3.64 -12.63 -13.80
CA ASP A 46 -3.99 -13.98 -14.25
C ASP A 46 -5.34 -14.02 -14.97
N GLY A 47 -5.71 -15.18 -15.51
CA GLY A 47 -6.95 -15.44 -16.26
C GLY A 47 -8.25 -14.98 -15.55
N GLU A 48 -8.29 -15.05 -14.23
CA GLU A 48 -9.48 -14.84 -13.40
C GLU A 48 -9.65 -13.38 -12.96
N CYS A 49 -8.59 -12.57 -13.10
CA CYS A 49 -8.65 -11.16 -12.77
C CYS A 49 -9.67 -10.40 -13.64
N SER A 50 -10.69 -9.85 -12.99
CA SER A 50 -11.77 -9.07 -13.62
C SER A 50 -11.38 -7.61 -13.94
N LEU A 51 -10.26 -7.12 -13.37
CA LEU A 51 -9.73 -5.77 -13.58
C LEU A 51 -8.91 -5.68 -14.88
N ARG A 52 -9.59 -5.74 -16.03
CA ARG A 52 -8.91 -5.76 -17.34
C ARG A 52 -9.12 -4.52 -18.21
N ARG A 53 -9.87 -3.55 -17.73
CA ARG A 53 -10.20 -2.33 -18.50
C ARG A 53 -9.52 -1.13 -17.89
N VAL A 54 -8.96 -0.27 -18.71
CA VAL A 54 -8.48 1.06 -18.28
C VAL A 54 -9.64 1.81 -17.64
N GLY A 55 -9.36 2.44 -16.49
CA GLY A 55 -10.34 3.12 -15.64
C GLY A 55 -11.15 2.18 -14.73
N ALA A 56 -10.95 0.86 -14.80
CA ALA A 56 -11.57 -0.05 -13.84
C ALA A 56 -10.96 0.16 -12.46
N THR A 57 -11.82 0.22 -11.44
CA THR A 57 -11.41 0.43 -10.05
C THR A 57 -11.88 -0.72 -9.16
N THR A 58 -11.09 -1.06 -8.15
CA THR A 58 -11.51 -1.93 -7.06
C THR A 58 -10.98 -1.42 -5.73
N VAL A 59 -11.56 -1.89 -4.63
CA VAL A 59 -11.01 -1.74 -3.29
C VAL A 59 -10.76 -3.14 -2.74
N VAL A 60 -9.51 -3.39 -2.34
CA VAL A 60 -9.16 -4.59 -1.57
C VAL A 60 -9.10 -4.17 -0.11
N ASP A 61 -10.08 -4.63 0.67
CA ASP A 61 -10.22 -4.36 2.10
C ASP A 61 -10.15 -5.68 2.86
N VAL A 62 -8.93 -6.04 3.27
CA VAL A 62 -8.64 -7.29 3.96
C VAL A 62 -7.57 -7.04 5.02
N PRO A 63 -7.71 -7.63 6.22
CA PRO A 63 -6.74 -7.42 7.28
C PRO A 63 -5.40 -8.09 6.94
N ILE A 64 -4.31 -7.38 7.22
CA ILE A 64 -2.93 -7.84 6.97
C ILE A 64 -2.23 -8.08 8.31
N GLY A 65 -1.61 -9.25 8.44
CA GLY A 65 -0.84 -9.64 9.62
C GLY A 65 0.40 -10.45 9.26
N PRO A 66 1.19 -10.88 10.27
CA PRO A 66 2.28 -11.83 10.08
C PRO A 66 1.79 -13.12 9.41
N ASP A 67 2.59 -13.65 8.48
CA ASP A 67 2.33 -14.96 7.88
C ASP A 67 2.76 -16.05 8.86
N ARG A 68 1.79 -16.74 9.47
CA ARG A 68 2.04 -17.82 10.46
C ARG A 68 2.55 -19.12 9.85
N GLN A 69 2.48 -19.26 8.52
CA GLN A 69 2.94 -20.45 7.80
C GLN A 69 4.37 -20.29 7.28
N SER A 70 5.01 -19.16 7.55
CA SER A 70 6.35 -18.84 7.08
C SER A 70 7.31 -18.61 8.24
N ASP A 71 8.54 -19.11 8.10
CA ASP A 71 9.64 -18.82 9.02
C ASP A 71 10.23 -17.40 8.83
N ASP A 72 9.80 -16.66 7.79
CA ASP A 72 10.22 -15.28 7.55
C ASP A 72 9.40 -14.30 8.41
N PRO A 73 10.00 -13.65 9.44
CA PRO A 73 9.29 -12.78 10.36
C PRO A 73 8.77 -11.47 9.71
N VAL A 74 9.31 -11.10 8.54
CA VAL A 74 8.89 -9.90 7.81
C VAL A 74 7.79 -10.21 6.78
N ARG A 75 7.54 -11.48 6.47
CA ARG A 75 6.47 -11.88 5.56
C ARG A 75 5.10 -11.56 6.15
N ARG A 76 4.18 -11.21 5.26
CA ARG A 76 2.81 -10.80 5.59
C ARG A 76 1.82 -11.60 4.76
N ALA A 77 0.65 -11.81 5.32
CA ALA A 77 -0.45 -12.52 4.70
C ALA A 77 -1.78 -11.86 5.06
N ILE A 78 -2.82 -12.19 4.30
CA ILE A 78 -4.19 -11.95 4.74
C ILE A 78 -4.43 -12.79 5.98
N ASN A 79 -4.71 -12.14 7.11
CA ASN A 79 -4.88 -12.79 8.40
C ASN A 79 -6.17 -12.27 9.05
N LEU A 80 -7.23 -13.06 8.99
CA LEU A 80 -8.56 -12.67 9.48
C LEU A 80 -8.68 -12.70 11.01
N GLU A 81 -7.78 -13.40 11.71
CA GLU A 81 -7.82 -13.55 13.17
C GLU A 81 -7.10 -12.42 13.89
N GLU A 82 -5.91 -12.05 13.42
CA GLU A 82 -5.01 -11.10 14.11
C GLU A 82 -4.45 -10.01 13.19
N GLY A 83 -4.85 -10.00 11.93
CA GLY A 83 -4.44 -8.95 11.00
C GLY A 83 -5.00 -7.59 11.39
N GLN A 84 -4.25 -6.55 11.08
CA GLN A 84 -4.70 -5.17 11.24
C GLN A 84 -5.45 -4.74 9.99
N SER A 85 -6.54 -3.99 10.15
CA SER A 85 -7.31 -3.45 9.03
C SER A 85 -6.42 -2.68 8.05
N ALA A 86 -6.61 -3.00 6.77
CA ALA A 86 -5.87 -2.46 5.66
C ALA A 86 -6.78 -2.42 4.42
N ALA A 87 -6.88 -1.25 3.81
CA ALA A 87 -7.64 -1.06 2.59
C ALA A 87 -6.80 -0.32 1.55
N THR A 88 -6.80 -0.83 0.32
CA THR A 88 -6.13 -0.22 -0.83
C THR A 88 -7.10 -0.14 -1.99
N ARG A 89 -7.26 1.06 -2.54
CA ARG A 89 -7.96 1.29 -3.80
C ARG A 89 -6.97 1.13 -4.95
N PHE A 90 -7.36 0.34 -5.94
CA PHE A 90 -6.62 0.17 -7.18
C PHE A 90 -7.42 0.74 -8.35
N GLU A 91 -6.74 1.41 -9.26
CA GLU A 91 -7.27 1.86 -10.56
C GLU A 91 -6.34 1.41 -11.67
N VAL A 92 -6.90 0.81 -12.73
CA VAL A 92 -6.13 0.42 -13.91
C VAL A 92 -5.87 1.65 -14.78
N LEU A 93 -4.62 2.09 -14.84
CA LEU A 93 -4.21 3.24 -15.67
C LEU A 93 -3.88 2.81 -17.10
N ALA A 94 -3.31 1.62 -17.29
CA ALA A 94 -2.99 1.07 -18.60
C ALA A 94 -2.92 -0.46 -18.58
N THR A 95 -3.11 -1.07 -19.74
CA THR A 95 -2.92 -2.52 -19.97
C THR A 95 -1.74 -2.76 -20.89
N GLY A 96 -0.91 -3.75 -20.58
CA GLY A 96 0.25 -4.17 -21.38
C GLY A 96 0.09 -5.59 -21.94
N ALA A 97 1.17 -6.10 -22.53
CA ALA A 97 1.25 -7.49 -22.97
C ALA A 97 1.20 -8.47 -21.79
N ASP A 98 0.84 -9.72 -22.06
CA ASP A 98 0.88 -10.84 -21.10
C ASP A 98 0.11 -10.59 -19.78
N GLY A 99 -0.96 -9.79 -19.85
CA GLY A 99 -1.79 -9.47 -18.69
C GLY A 99 -1.16 -8.47 -17.72
N ALA A 100 -0.08 -7.77 -18.10
CA ALA A 100 0.47 -6.70 -17.30
C ALA A 100 -0.50 -5.52 -17.18
N LEU A 101 -0.65 -4.97 -15.97
CA LEU A 101 -1.47 -3.80 -15.67
C LEU A 101 -0.61 -2.75 -14.99
N LEU A 102 -0.68 -1.50 -15.46
CA LEU A 102 -0.22 -0.36 -14.70
C LEU A 102 -1.36 0.10 -13.78
N LEU A 103 -1.10 0.13 -12.48
CA LEU A 103 -2.07 0.47 -11.45
C LEU A 103 -1.68 1.75 -10.73
N ALA A 104 -2.67 2.60 -10.46
CA ALA A 104 -2.61 3.55 -9.35
C ALA A 104 -3.10 2.82 -8.08
N CYS A 105 -2.29 2.84 -7.03
CA CYS A 105 -2.58 2.21 -5.75
C CYS A 105 -2.68 3.30 -4.68
N ARG A 106 -3.88 3.52 -4.16
CA ARG A 106 -4.13 4.51 -3.10
C ARG A 106 -4.47 3.82 -1.80
N LEU A 107 -3.69 4.09 -0.76
CA LEU A 107 -3.93 3.53 0.57
C LEU A 107 -5.08 4.27 1.25
N GLU A 108 -6.12 3.54 1.64
CA GLU A 108 -7.32 4.07 2.30
C GLU A 108 -7.09 4.08 3.82
N ARG A 109 -6.44 5.14 4.32
CA ARG A 109 -6.19 5.40 5.77
C ARG A 109 -5.41 4.30 6.51
N SER A 110 -4.63 3.52 5.77
CA SER A 110 -3.74 2.51 6.35
C SER A 110 -2.33 2.56 5.74
N GLY A 111 -1.45 1.70 6.24
CA GLY A 111 -0.04 1.64 5.85
C GLY A 111 0.65 0.49 6.55
N ARG A 112 0.03 -0.69 6.50
CA ARG A 112 0.60 -1.89 7.11
C ARG A 112 1.85 -2.31 6.35
N THR A 113 2.73 -3.06 7.02
CA THR A 113 3.91 -3.61 6.36
C THR A 113 3.48 -4.44 5.15
N HIS A 114 4.11 -4.21 3.99
CA HIS A 114 3.81 -4.90 2.72
C HIS A 114 2.32 -4.86 2.30
N GLN A 115 1.62 -3.76 2.62
CA GLN A 115 0.30 -3.42 2.07
C GLN A 115 0.44 -2.80 0.69
#